data_AF-A0A1G8WWS3-F1
#
_entry.id   AF-A0A1G8WWS3-F1
#
_cell.length_a   1.000
_cell.length_b   1.000
_cell.length_c   1.000
_cell.angle_alpha   90.00
_cell.angle_beta   90.00
_cell.angle_gamma   90.00
#
_symmetry.space_group_name_H-M   'P 1'
#
loop_
_entity.id
_entity.type
_entity.pdbx_description
1 polymer ?
#
loop_
_entity_poly.entity_id
_entity_poly.type
_entity_poly.pdbx_seq_one_letter_code
_entity_poly.pdbx_strand_id
1 'polypeptide(L)' 'MSINATLIGQTMLLWLVFSTTLIALLARKRSDTPALVTLVGAVLSLIPPLGMAYMGFLALKGDSRRLRRLG' A
#
# COMPACT_ATOMS: atom_id res chain seq x y z
N MET A 1 -10.99 4.77 31.24
CA MET A 1 -11.18 4.82 29.77
C MET A 1 -11.38 3.39 29.27
N SER A 2 -12.51 3.10 28.62
CA SER A 2 -12.80 1.80 28.01
C SER A 2 -12.50 1.88 26.51
N ILE A 3 -11.31 1.42 26.12
CA ILE A 3 -10.99 1.24 24.71
C ILE A 3 -11.78 0.02 24.23
N ASN A 4 -12.73 0.25 23.31
CA ASN A 4 -13.53 -0.82 22.75
C ASN A 4 -12.69 -1.58 21.70
N ALA A 5 -12.32 -2.82 22.02
CA ALA A 5 -11.53 -3.68 21.13
C ALA A 5 -12.18 -3.85 19.74
N THR A 6 -13.53 -3.81 19.69
CA THR A 6 -14.30 -3.85 18.44
C THR A 6 -13.98 -2.65 17.54
N LEU A 7 -13.87 -1.46 18.15
CA LEU A 7 -13.58 -0.22 17.42
C LEU A 7 -12.14 -0.22 16.88
N ILE A 8 -11.20 -0.79 17.62
CA ILE A 8 -9.81 -0.98 17.16
C ILE A 8 -9.77 -1.93 15.96
N GLY A 9 -10.42 -3.09 16.05
CA GLY A 9 -10.45 -4.08 14.97
C GLY A 9 -11.06 -3.52 13.68
N GLN A 10 -12.16 -2.77 13.79
CA GLN A 10 -12.79 -2.11 12.64
C GLN A 10 -11.85 -1.09 11.96
N THR A 11 -11.14 -0.30 12.77
CA THR A 11 -10.19 0.70 12.26
C THR A 11 -9.02 0.02 11.52
N MET A 12 -8.49 -1.07 12.09
CA MET A 12 -7.41 -1.85 11.45
C MET A 12 -7.87 -2.52 10.15
N LEU A 13 -9.09 -3.05 10.10
CA LEU A 13 -9.65 -3.65 8.87
C LEU A 13 -9.84 -2.60 7.77
N LEU A 14 -10.40 -1.43 8.11
CA LEU A 14 -10.53 -0.32 7.16
C LEU A 14 -9.17 0.10 6.61
N TRP A 15 -8.17 0.21 7.49
CA TRP A 15 -6.80 0.51 7.10
C TRP A 15 -6.22 -0.53 6.13
N LEU A 16 -6.38 -1.81 6.44
CA LEU A 16 -5.88 -2.91 5.62
C LEU A 16 -6.50 -2.89 4.21
N VAL A 17 -7.82 -2.73 4.12
CA VAL A 17 -8.53 -2.67 2.84
C VAL A 17 -8.12 -1.45 2.06
N PHE A 18 -8.08 -0.27 2.69
CA PHE A 18 -7.69 0.98 2.04
C PHE A 18 -6.27 0.91 1.49
N SER A 19 -5.32 0.49 2.32
CA SER A 19 -3.91 0.43 1.96
C SER A 19 -3.64 -0.60 0.86
N THR A 20 -4.21 -1.80 0.98
CA THR A 20 -4.06 -2.86 -0.04
C THR A 20 -4.64 -2.42 -1.38
N THR A 21 -5.80 -1.75 -1.36
CA THR A 21 -6.43 -1.24 -2.59
C THR A 21 -5.56 -0.19 -3.27
N LEU A 22 -5.01 0.76 -2.52
CA LEU A 22 -4.10 1.77 -3.07
C LEU A 22 -2.84 1.15 -3.67
N ILE A 23 -2.23 0.19 -2.97
CA ILE A 23 -1.06 -0.55 -3.47
C ILE A 23 -1.41 -1.28 -4.77
N ALA A 24 -2.56 -1.95 -4.83
CA ALA A 24 -3.01 -2.66 -6.04
C ALA A 24 -3.18 -1.71 -7.23
N LEU A 25 -3.78 -0.54 -7.00
CA LEU A 25 -3.97 0.48 -8.05
C LEU A 25 -2.63 1.04 -8.54
N LEU A 26 -1.69 1.30 -7.64
CA LEU A 26 -0.35 1.78 -7.98
C LEU A 26 0.47 0.69 -8.70
N ALA A 27 0.40 -0.54 -8.22
CA ALA A 27 1.10 -1.69 -8.78
C ALA A 27 0.68 -1.95 -10.23
N ARG A 28 -0.63 -1.87 -10.53
CA ARG A 28 -1.17 -2.05 -11.89
C ARG A 28 -0.61 -1.03 -12.90
N LYS A 29 -0.35 0.20 -12.48
CA LYS A 29 0.10 1.27 -13.39
C LYS A 29 1.62 1.37 -13.50
N ARG A 30 2.37 0.86 -12.51
CA ARG A 30 3.78 1.23 -12.30
C ARG A 30 4.72 0.06 -11.97
N SER A 31 4.23 -1.17 -11.97
CA SER A 31 5.03 -2.38 -11.71
C SER A 31 4.83 -3.41 -12.81
N ASP A 32 5.91 -4.09 -13.21
CA ASP A 32 5.86 -5.17 -14.21
C ASP A 32 5.23 -6.45 -13.64
N THR A 33 5.22 -6.59 -12.30
CA THR A 33 4.64 -7.71 -11.57
C THR A 33 3.59 -7.22 -10.55
N PRO A 34 2.40 -6.78 -11.02
CA PRO A 34 1.39 -6.17 -10.16
C PRO A 34 0.89 -7.12 -9.06
N ALA A 35 0.76 -8.42 -9.35
CA ALA A 35 0.31 -9.41 -8.37
C ALA A 35 1.26 -9.55 -7.17
N LEU A 36 2.58 -9.66 -7.43
CA LEU A 36 3.58 -9.80 -6.36
C LEU A 36 3.69 -8.54 -5.50
N VAL A 37 3.71 -7.37 -6.14
CA VAL A 37 3.77 -6.08 -5.44
C VAL A 37 2.54 -5.87 -4.54
N THR A 38 1.35 -6.25 -5.02
CA THR A 38 0.12 -6.15 -4.24
C THR A 38 0.14 -7.11 -3.05
N LEU A 39 0.62 -8.34 -3.26
CA LEU A 39 0.71 -9.34 -2.20
C LEU A 39 1.72 -8.93 -1.11
N VAL A 40 2.91 -8.47 -1.50
CA VAL A 40 3.92 -7.95 -0.57
C VAL A 40 3.37 -6.75 0.20
N GLY A 41 2.73 -5.82 -0.50
CA GLY A 41 2.14 -4.65 0.13
C GLY A 41 1.00 -4.99 1.09
N ALA A 42 0.15 -5.97 0.78
CA ALA A 42 -0.91 -6.45 1.66
C ALA A 42 -0.34 -7.03 2.96
N VAL A 43 0.73 -7.83 2.88
CA VAL A 43 1.43 -8.38 4.05
C VAL A 43 2.10 -7.27 4.87
N LEU A 44 2.73 -6.29 4.22
CA LEU A 44 3.33 -5.13 4.92
C LEU A 44 2.28 -4.23 5.56
N SER A 45 1.09 -4.10 4.97
CA SER A 45 -0.03 -3.33 5.50
C SER A 45 -0.63 -3.88 6.79
N LEU A 46 -0.31 -5.12 7.16
CA LEU A 46 -0.67 -5.69 8.45
C LEU A 46 -0.06 -4.89 9.61
N ILE A 47 1.08 -4.24 9.37
CA ILE A 47 1.70 -3.28 10.27
C ILE A 47 1.43 -1.88 9.70
N PRO A 48 0.54 -1.07 10.32
CA PRO A 48 0.07 0.19 9.73
C PRO A 48 1.17 1.12 9.18
N PRO A 49 2.28 1.40 9.91
CA PRO A 49 3.34 2.26 9.39
C PRO A 49 4.12 1.66 8.21
N LEU A 50 4.30 0.34 8.15
CA LEU A 50 5.01 -0.33 7.04
C LEU A 50 4.19 -0.28 5.75
N GLY A 51 2.87 -0.45 5.83
CA GLY A 51 1.97 -0.28 4.70
C GLY A 51 2.07 1.12 4.06
N MET A 52 2.11 2.17 4.88
CA MET A 52 2.34 3.55 4.41
C MET A 52 3.71 3.70 3.74
N ALA A 53 4.78 3.22 4.37
CA ALA A 53 6.13 3.33 3.85
C ALA A 53 6.27 2.65 2.48
N TYR A 54 5.70 1.45 2.33
CA TYR A 54 5.68 0.73 1.06
C TYR A 54 4.88 1.45 -0.01
N MET A 55 3.73 2.02 0.34
CA MET A 55 2.95 2.86 -0.57
C MET A 55 3.75 4.06 -1.07
N GLY A 56 4.46 4.75 -0.17
CA GLY A 56 5.34 5.87 -0.52
C GLY A 56 6.46 5.44 -1.46
N PHE A 57 7.12 4.32 -1.17
CA PHE A 57 8.13 3.73 -2.05
C PHE A 57 7.58 3.41 -3.44
N LEU A 58 6.38 2.82 -3.51
CA LEU A 58 5.73 2.47 -4.77
C LEU A 58 5.27 3.72 -5.54
N ALA A 59 4.87 4.77 -4.83
CA ALA A 59 4.56 6.07 -5.41
C ALA A 59 5.80 6.71 -6.06
N LEU A 60 6.95 6.68 -5.37
CA LEU A 60 8.23 7.20 -5.84
C LEU A 60 8.83 6.40 -7.00
N LYS A 61 8.79 5.06 -6.93
CA LYS A 61 9.21 4.17 -8.04
C LYS A 61 8.44 4.46 -9.32
N GLY A 62 7.22 4.92 -9.17
CA GLY A 62 6.39 5.36 -10.27
C GLY A 62 6.87 6.58 -11.02
N ASP A 63 7.46 7.51 -10.28
CA ASP A 63 7.90 8.80 -10.81
C ASP A 63 9.20 8.64 -11.62
N SER A 64 10.11 7.78 -11.17
CA SER A 64 11.35 7.47 -11.90
C SER A 64 11.12 6.81 -13.26
N ARG A 65 10.04 6.03 -13.46
CA ARG A 65 9.66 5.54 -14.80
C ARG A 65 9.22 6.66 -15.74
N ARG A 66 8.58 7.71 -15.22
CA ARG A 66 8.10 8.83 -16.03
C ARG A 66 9.26 9.71 -16.49
N LEU A 67 10.24 9.94 -15.60
CA LEU A 67 11.47 10.66 -15.92
C LEU A 67 12.33 9.94 -16.97
N ARG A 68 12.43 8.60 -16.92
CA ARG A 68 13.12 7.79 -17.95
C ARG A 68 12.48 7.78 -19.35
N ARG A 69 11.26 8.29 -19.52
CA ARG A 69 10.60 8.40 -20.84
C ARG A 69 10.82 9.76 -21.52
N LEU A 70 11.47 10.71 -20.84
CA LEU A 70 11.68 12.08 -21.31
C LEU A 70 13.14 12.39 -21.69
N GLY A 71 14.06 11.43 -21.53
CA GLY A 71 15.44 11.50 -22.01
C GLY A 71 15.72 10.36 -22.96
#